data_AF-A0A7W9T287-F1
#
_entry.id   AF-A0A7W9T287-F1
#
_cell.length_a   1.000
_cell.length_b   1.000
_cell.length_c   1.000
_cell.angle_alpha   90.00
_cell.angle_beta   90.00
_cell.angle_gamma   90.00
#
_symmetry.space_group_name_H-M   'P 1'
#
loop_
_entity.id
_entity.type
_entity.pdbx_description
1 polymer ?
#
loop_
_entity_poly.entity_id
_entity_poly.type
_entity_poly.pdbx_seq_one_letter_code
_entity_poly.pdbx_strand_id
1 'polypeptide(L)' 'MLQKLGRKHTVIADTLARLKERGVKLSQSRLYQIIADDEARKEVVDVFLEVAEEEFARRRQVQERARQLIAEA' A
#
# COMPACT_ATOMS: atom_id res chain seq x y z
N MET A 1 25.33 -3.97 0.39
CA MET A 1 24.28 -4.93 0.00
C MET A 1 22.95 -4.55 0.65
N LEU A 2 22.13 -3.73 0.00
CA LEU A 2 20.86 -3.18 0.54
C LEU A 2 19.62 -3.75 -0.19
N GLN A 3 19.76 -4.90 -0.86
CA GLN A 3 18.71 -5.48 -1.72
C GLN A 3 17.83 -6.56 -1.03
N LYS A 4 17.86 -6.70 0.30
CA LYS A 4 17.13 -7.80 0.98
C LYS A 4 16.31 -7.34 2.19
N LEU A 5 15.50 -6.30 2.03
CA LEU A 5 14.38 -6.02 2.92
C LEU A 5 13.07 -6.12 2.14
N GLY A 6 12.57 -7.36 2.07
CA GLY A 6 11.22 -7.71 1.65
C GLY A 6 10.98 -7.60 0.15
N ARG A 7 10.20 -8.53 -0.41
CA ARG A 7 9.42 -8.23 -1.61
C ARG A 7 8.77 -6.86 -1.40
N LYS A 8 8.94 -5.93 -2.35
CA LYS A 8 8.33 -4.59 -2.35
C LYS A 8 6.80 -4.73 -2.37
N HIS A 9 6.19 -5.11 -1.24
CA HIS A 9 4.79 -4.83 -0.94
C HIS A 9 4.71 -3.31 -0.83
N THR A 10 4.33 -2.70 -1.93
CA THR A 10 4.07 -1.29 -2.00
C THR A 10 2.57 -1.14 -2.12
N VAL A 11 2.02 -0.17 -1.42
CA VAL A 11 0.60 0.21 -1.52
C VAL A 11 0.16 0.27 -3.00
N ILE A 12 1.03 0.76 -3.88
CA ILE A 12 0.82 0.81 -5.33
C ILE A 12 0.66 -0.56 -5.99
N ALA A 13 1.57 -1.51 -5.73
CA ALA A 13 1.49 -2.85 -6.30
C ALA A 13 0.24 -3.59 -5.81
N ASP A 14 -0.06 -3.47 -4.51
CA ASP A 14 -1.21 -4.11 -3.89
C ASP A 14 -2.54 -3.48 -4.37
N THR A 15 -2.56 -2.15 -4.57
CA THR A 15 -3.69 -1.43 -5.19
C THR A 15 -3.95 -1.93 -6.61
N LEU A 16 -2.91 -2.05 -7.44
CA LEU A 16 -3.04 -2.57 -8.82
C LEU A 16 -3.53 -4.01 -8.85
N ALA A 17 -3.10 -4.85 -7.91
CA ALA A 17 -3.58 -6.23 -7.79
C ALA A 17 -5.08 -6.26 -7.45
N ARG A 18 -5.51 -5.51 -6.43
CA ARG A 18 -6.90 -5.46 -5.96
C ARG A 18 -7.84 -4.86 -7.02
N LEU A 19 -7.39 -3.85 -7.76
CA LEU A 19 -8.12 -3.30 -8.92
C LEU A 19 -8.29 -4.34 -10.03
N LYS A 20 -7.23 -5.11 -10.33
CA LYS A 20 -7.28 -6.16 -11.35
C LYS A 20 -8.27 -7.26 -10.97
N GLU A 21 -8.34 -7.63 -9.69
CA GLU A 21 -9.32 -8.60 -9.16
C GLU A 21 -10.77 -8.08 -9.31
N ARG A 22 -10.97 -6.76 -9.20
CA ARG A 22 -12.26 -6.09 -9.44
C ARG A 22 -12.55 -5.83 -10.93
N GLY A 23 -11.70 -6.31 -11.84
CA GLY A 23 -11.86 -6.14 -13.29
C GLY A 23 -11.35 -4.80 -13.84
N VAL A 24 -10.76 -3.94 -13.00
CA VAL A 24 -10.19 -2.66 -13.40
C VAL A 24 -8.73 -2.84 -13.79
N LYS A 25 -8.44 -2.69 -15.09
CA LYS A 25 -7.06 -2.70 -15.61
C LYS A 25 -6.51 -1.28 -15.60
N LEU A 26 -5.44 -1.07 -14.84
CA LEU A 26 -4.77 0.22 -14.72
C LEU A 26 -3.25 0.02 -14.81
N SER A 27 -2.55 0.97 -15.44
CA SER A 27 -1.08 1.00 -15.39
C SER A 27 -0.62 1.69 -14.11
N GLN A 28 0.60 1.40 -13.65
CA GLN A 28 1.19 2.07 -12.49
C GLN A 28 1.30 3.59 -12.69
N SER A 29 1.70 4.05 -13.88
CA SER A 29 1.77 5.49 -14.20
C SER A 29 0.39 6.15 -14.12
N ARG A 30 -0.65 5.50 -14.65
CA ARG A 30 -2.01 6.04 -14.57
C ARG A 30 -2.55 6.04 -13.14
N LEU A 31 -2.17 5.06 -12.31
CA LEU A 31 -2.51 5.08 -10.88
C LEU A 31 -1.92 6.31 -10.19
N TYR A 32 -0.65 6.62 -10.42
CA TYR A 32 -0.03 7.83 -9.86
C TYR A 32 -0.72 9.12 -10.31
N GLN A 33 -1.09 9.22 -11.58
CA GLN A 33 -1.85 10.37 -12.08
C GLN A 33 -3.20 10.51 -11.37
N ILE A 34 -3.97 9.42 -11.24
CA ILE A 34 -5.28 9.46 -10.57
C ILE A 34 -5.16 9.83 -9.09
N ILE A 35 -4.06 9.46 -8.43
CA ILE A 35 -3.82 9.82 -7.02
C ILE A 35 -3.33 11.27 -6.88
N ALA A 36 -2.55 11.75 -7.86
CA ALA A 36 -1.94 13.08 -7.82
C ALA A 36 -2.87 14.19 -8.34
N ASP A 37 -3.73 13.86 -9.30
CA ASP A 37 -4.65 14.78 -9.96
C ASP A 37 -6.07 14.54 -9.45
N ASP A 38 -6.88 15.60 -9.33
CA ASP A 38 -8.29 15.53 -8.93
C ASP A 38 -9.21 14.92 -10.03
N GLU A 39 -8.63 14.22 -11.02
CA GLU A 39 -9.35 13.33 -11.93
C GLU A 39 -9.71 12.02 -11.19
N ALA A 40 -10.47 12.15 -10.11
CA ALA A 40 -10.78 11.04 -9.24
C ALA A 40 -11.76 10.07 -9.90
N ARG A 41 -11.25 8.94 -10.44
CA ARG A 41 -12.07 7.73 -10.56
C ARG A 41 -12.24 7.19 -9.15
N LYS A 42 -13.34 7.56 -8.50
CA LYS A 42 -13.66 7.23 -7.09
C LYS A 42 -13.27 5.79 -6.70
N GLU A 43 -13.63 4.81 -7.51
CA GLU A 43 -13.28 3.40 -7.27
C GLU A 43 -11.76 3.15 -7.11
N VAL A 44 -10.93 3.81 -7.91
CA VAL A 44 -9.47 3.66 -7.85
C VAL A 44 -8.91 4.29 -6.58
N VAL A 45 -9.43 5.46 -6.20
CA VAL A 45 -9.03 6.17 -4.98
C VAL A 45 -9.45 5.39 -3.74
N ASP A 46 -10.69 4.87 -3.72
CA ASP A 46 -11.21 4.07 -2.61
C ASP A 46 -10.35 2.82 -2.38
N VAL A 47 -9.98 2.10 -3.46
CA VAL A 47 -9.08 0.94 -3.34
C VAL A 47 -7.70 1.32 -2.86
N PHE A 48 -7.15 2.45 -3.34
CA PHE A 48 -5.84 2.92 -2.89
C PHE A 48 -5.85 3.24 -1.40
N LEU A 49 -6.88 3.92 -0.90
CA LEU A 49 -7.02 4.27 0.52
C LEU A 49 -7.18 3.01 1.38
N GLU A 50 -8.00 2.06 0.97
CA GLU A 50 -8.18 0.75 1.64
C GLU A 50 -6.82 0.05 1.83
N VAL A 51 -6.03 -0.06 0.77
CA VAL A 51 -4.70 -0.69 0.83
C VAL A 51 -3.71 0.13 1.66
N ALA A 52 -3.77 1.46 1.59
CA ALA A 52 -2.90 2.34 2.38
C ALA A 52 -3.16 2.18 3.88
N GLU A 53 -4.43 2.12 4.30
CA GLU A 53 -4.84 1.92 5.69
C GLU A 53 -4.39 0.57 6.24
N GLU A 54 -4.53 -0.50 5.45
CA GLU A 54 -4.04 -1.84 5.79
C GLU A 54 -2.52 -1.84 6.06
N GLU A 55 -1.74 -1.21 5.17
CA GLU A 55 -0.29 -1.12 5.33
C GLU A 55 0.11 -0.22 6.52
N PHE A 56 -0.62 0.87 6.78
CA PHE A 56 -0.40 1.68 7.99
C PHE A 56 -0.68 0.88 9.27
N ALA A 57 -1.76 0.11 9.31
CA ALA A 57 -2.06 -0.77 10.44
C ALA A 57 -0.96 -1.82 10.64
N ARG A 58 -0.49 -2.44 9.56
CA ARG A 58 0.61 -3.40 9.59
C ARG A 58 1.89 -2.78 10.16
N ARG A 59 2.26 -1.57 9.71
CA ARG A 59 3.44 -0.86 10.21
C ARG A 59 3.33 -0.53 11.69
N ARG A 60 2.15 -0.09 12.15
CA ARG A 60 1.90 0.17 13.59
C ARG A 60 2.11 -1.09 14.43
N GLN A 61 1.59 -2.23 13.99
CA GLN A 61 1.78 -3.50 14.70
C GLN A 61 3.26 -3.92 14.76
N VAL A 62 4.00 -3.74 13.67
CA VAL A 62 5.45 -4.04 13.63
C VAL A 62 6.22 -3.12 14.58
N GLN A 63 5.91 -1.83 14.59
CA GLN A 63 6.53 -0.87 15.51
C GLN A 63 6.21 -1.19 16.98
N GLU A 64 4.98 -1.56 17.27
CA GLU A 64 4.58 -1.92 18.63
C GLU A 64 5.30 -3.18 19.12
N ARG A 65 5.39 -4.21 18.27
CA ARG A 65 6.18 -5.42 18.58
C ARG A 65 7.65 -5.10 18.80
N ALA A 66 8.23 -4.21 17.98
CA ALA A 66 9.61 -3.79 18.15
C ALA A 66 9.83 -3.06 19.48
N ARG A 67 8.88 -2.23 19.93
CA ARG A 67 8.94 -1.56 21.24
C ARG A 67 8.87 -2.55 22.39
N GLN A 68 7.98 -3.54 22.32
CA GLN A 68 7.86 -4.59 23.33
C GLN A 68 9.17 -5.37 23.49
N LEU A 69 9.78 -5.79 22.38
CA LEU A 69 11.06 -6.51 22.39
C LEU A 69 12.21 -5.68 22.99
N ILE A 70 12.22 -4.36 22.82
CA ILE A 70 13.22 -3.48 23.43
C ILE A 70 12.96 -3.31 24.93
N ALA A 71 11.71 -3.26 25.36
CA ALA A 71 11.35 -3.09 26.76
C ALA A 71 11.55 -4.38 27.60
N GLU A 72 11.53 -5.54 26.95
CA GLU A 72 11.78 -6.86 27.57
C GLU A 72 13.28 -7.25 27.61
N ALA A 73 14.15 -6.49 26.94
CA ALA A 73 15.60 -6.72 26.85
C ALA A 73 16.41 -5.84 27.81
#